data_AF-C8PQD8-F1
#
_entry.id   AF-C8PQD8-F1
#
_cell.length_a   1.000
_cell.length_b   1.000
_cell.length_c   1.000
_cell.angle_alpha   90.00
_cell.angle_beta   90.00
_cell.angle_gamma   90.00
#
_symmetry.space_group_name_H-M   'P 1'
#
loop_
_entity.id
_entity.type
_entity.pdbx_description
1 polymer ?
#
loop_
_entity_poly.entity_id
_entity_poly.type
_entity_poly.pdbx_seq_one_letter_code
_entity_poly.pdbx_strand_id
1 'polypeptide(L)'
;MKIVVTADIHANMEALNAVLDSVNGQYDGFISLGDMVGYGPDPEACIQRVKGLKKHIRPCILLTGNHEEGLLKRLPSDWFGENARRSLKKTAQLISWKSRFFLAGLRPLYFLSEKTLLVHGSPLEPVTEYLHGGQETAVSLRYLCAEGFKLCFCGHTHQAAVYYIDRGCYDALYPEPEQTVTLDKDCCIINPGSVGFPRVLDAVAGRAAELADKTHFPAYFALWDTTARTITFKAVYYDVRPTNEKISQRLGTALL
;
A
#
# COMPACT_ATOMS: atom_id res chain seq x y z
N MET A 1 -20.66 3.46 2.29
CA MET A 1 -19.77 3.84 1.16
C MET A 1 -18.72 2.76 0.99
N LYS A 2 -18.35 2.44 -0.26
CA LYS A 2 -17.28 1.50 -0.59
C LYS A 2 -16.03 2.26 -1.02
N ILE A 3 -14.92 2.02 -0.32
CA ILE A 3 -13.65 2.71 -0.56
C ILE A 3 -12.61 1.68 -0.99
N VAL A 4 -11.93 1.94 -2.10
CA VAL A 4 -10.76 1.16 -2.53
C VAL A 4 -9.56 1.63 -1.73
N VAL A 5 -8.93 0.73 -0.98
CA VAL A 5 -7.73 1.01 -0.18
C VAL A 5 -6.54 0.27 -0.81
N THR A 6 -5.52 1.02 -1.17
CA THR A 6 -4.30 0.53 -1.83
C THR A 6 -3.04 0.98 -1.07
N ALA A 7 -1.95 0.24 -1.22
CA ALA A 7 -0.62 0.61 -0.78
C ALA A 7 0.42 0.07 -1.77
N ASP A 8 1.66 0.59 -1.71
CA ASP A 8 2.83 0.00 -2.34
C ASP A 8 2.62 -0.27 -3.85
N ILE A 9 2.13 0.75 -4.58
CA ILE A 9 1.92 0.69 -6.04
C ILE A 9 3.25 0.61 -6.78
N HIS A 10 4.32 1.19 -6.22
CA HIS A 10 5.69 1.06 -6.68
C HIS A 10 5.86 1.21 -8.19
N ALA A 11 5.33 2.30 -8.73
CA ALA A 11 5.48 2.68 -10.13
C ALA A 11 5.07 1.56 -11.13
N ASN A 12 4.20 0.64 -10.72
CA ASN A 12 3.70 -0.46 -11.54
C ASN A 12 2.32 -0.10 -12.11
N MET A 13 2.34 0.47 -13.31
CA MET A 13 1.13 0.99 -13.94
C MET A 13 0.18 -0.13 -14.38
N GLU A 14 0.70 -1.27 -14.80
CA GLU A 14 -0.10 -2.44 -15.18
C GLU A 14 -0.92 -2.95 -14.00
N ALA A 15 -0.27 -3.14 -12.84
CA ALA A 15 -0.93 -3.55 -11.62
C ALA A 15 -1.98 -2.53 -11.15
N LEU A 16 -1.65 -1.24 -11.16
CA LEU A 16 -2.59 -0.19 -10.79
C LEU A 16 -3.82 -0.16 -11.69
N ASN A 17 -3.63 -0.30 -13.01
CA ASN A 17 -4.75 -0.36 -13.94
C ASN A 17 -5.61 -1.60 -13.70
N ALA A 18 -5.00 -2.78 -13.52
CA ALA A 18 -5.75 -4.01 -13.22
C ALA A 18 -6.63 -3.86 -11.97
N VAL A 19 -6.12 -3.24 -10.90
CA VAL A 19 -6.91 -2.93 -9.70
C VAL A 19 -8.08 -2.01 -10.02
N LEU A 20 -7.82 -0.87 -10.68
CA LEU A 20 -8.86 0.12 -10.98
C LEU A 20 -9.92 -0.39 -11.96
N ASP A 21 -9.52 -1.22 -12.92
CA ASP A 21 -10.41 -1.82 -13.91
C ASP A 21 -11.28 -2.92 -13.29
N SER A 22 -10.73 -3.70 -12.34
CA SER A 22 -11.47 -4.76 -11.64
C SER A 22 -12.66 -4.24 -10.82
N VAL A 23 -12.56 -3.03 -10.28
CA VAL A 23 -13.65 -2.39 -9.53
C VAL A 23 -14.58 -1.59 -10.44
N ASN A 24 -14.19 -1.35 -11.71
CA ASN A 24 -14.99 -0.74 -12.78
C ASN A 24 -15.83 0.49 -12.34
N GLY A 25 -15.24 1.38 -11.53
CA GLY A 25 -15.91 2.58 -11.01
C GLY A 25 -17.00 2.32 -9.95
N GLN A 26 -17.18 1.09 -9.48
CA GLN A 26 -18.14 0.71 -8.44
C GLN A 26 -17.59 0.96 -7.03
N TYR A 27 -17.11 2.18 -6.79
CA TYR A 27 -16.59 2.62 -5.50
C TYR A 27 -16.77 4.13 -5.34
N ASP A 28 -16.95 4.56 -4.10
CA ASP A 28 -17.23 5.96 -3.74
C ASP A 28 -15.94 6.73 -3.42
N GLY A 29 -14.90 6.02 -2.96
CA GLY A 29 -13.65 6.63 -2.49
C GLY A 29 -12.40 5.82 -2.82
N PHE A 30 -11.26 6.49 -2.83
CA PHE A 30 -9.95 5.89 -3.07
C PHE A 30 -8.94 6.35 -2.01
N ILE A 31 -8.20 5.42 -1.45
CA ILE A 31 -7.10 5.67 -0.52
C ILE A 31 -5.84 5.00 -1.08
N SER A 32 -4.74 5.75 -1.13
CA SER A 32 -3.39 5.20 -1.30
C SER A 32 -2.57 5.52 -0.06
N LEU A 33 -2.02 4.50 0.58
CA LEU A 33 -1.32 4.60 1.85
C LEU A 33 0.15 4.99 1.72
N GLY A 34 0.70 5.01 0.50
CA GLY A 34 2.08 5.41 0.25
C GLY A 34 2.75 4.51 -0.80
N ASP A 35 4.02 4.80 -1.05
CA ASP A 35 4.91 4.08 -1.97
C ASP A 35 4.28 3.91 -3.37
N MET A 36 3.82 5.01 -3.93
CA MET A 36 3.38 5.09 -5.32
C MET A 36 4.56 5.02 -6.31
N VAL A 37 5.75 5.38 -5.85
CA VAL A 37 6.98 5.39 -6.64
C VAL A 37 8.01 4.36 -6.13
N GLY A 38 9.11 4.24 -6.86
CA GLY A 38 10.14 3.25 -6.58
C GLY A 38 9.80 1.87 -7.15
N TYR A 39 10.82 1.03 -7.24
CA TYR A 39 10.93 -0.25 -7.92
C TYR A 39 10.49 -0.29 -9.39
N GLY A 40 9.22 -0.01 -9.70
CA GLY A 40 8.65 -0.13 -11.04
C GLY A 40 9.06 0.98 -12.03
N PRO A 41 8.70 0.81 -13.32
CA PRO A 41 9.22 1.59 -14.42
C PRO A 41 8.40 2.85 -14.78
N ASP A 42 7.21 3.01 -14.20
CA ASP A 42 6.22 4.03 -14.61
C ASP A 42 5.82 5.00 -13.48
N PRO A 43 6.77 5.63 -12.75
CA PRO A 43 6.42 6.47 -11.60
C PRO A 43 5.58 7.69 -12.00
N GLU A 44 5.91 8.36 -13.10
CA GLU A 44 5.15 9.51 -13.59
C GLU A 44 3.71 9.12 -13.95
N ALA A 45 3.51 8.00 -14.66
CA ALA A 45 2.18 7.56 -15.06
C ALA A 45 1.32 7.18 -13.86
N CYS A 46 1.89 6.47 -12.87
CA CYS A 46 1.19 6.13 -11.63
C CYS A 46 0.75 7.38 -10.86
N ILE A 47 1.65 8.37 -10.71
CA ILE A 47 1.34 9.65 -10.06
C ILE A 47 0.20 10.37 -10.78
N GLN A 48 0.26 10.48 -12.11
CA GLN A 48 -0.81 11.15 -12.87
C GLN A 48 -2.14 10.40 -12.77
N ARG A 49 -2.10 9.05 -12.77
CA ARG A 49 -3.30 8.21 -12.67
C ARG A 49 -4.03 8.44 -11.36
N VAL A 50 -3.35 8.26 -10.22
CA VAL A 50 -3.96 8.44 -8.88
C VAL A 50 -4.33 9.89 -8.60
N LYS A 51 -3.53 10.85 -9.07
CA LYS A 51 -3.87 12.29 -9.00
C LYS A 51 -5.12 12.61 -9.82
N GLY A 52 -5.30 11.96 -10.97
CA GLY A 52 -6.47 12.12 -11.83
C GLY A 52 -7.77 11.71 -11.14
N LEU A 53 -7.75 10.68 -10.28
CA LEU A 53 -8.92 10.20 -9.53
C LEU A 53 -9.55 11.30 -8.65
N LYS A 54 -8.74 12.23 -8.12
CA LYS A 54 -9.21 13.36 -7.29
C LYS A 54 -10.25 14.25 -7.99
N LYS A 55 -10.31 14.22 -9.33
CA LYS A 55 -11.26 15.00 -10.12
C LYS A 55 -12.69 14.45 -10.07
N HIS A 56 -12.85 13.14 -9.84
CA HIS A 56 -14.12 12.45 -10.01
C HIS A 56 -14.56 11.66 -8.78
N ILE A 57 -13.65 11.40 -7.83
CA ILE A 57 -13.89 10.50 -6.70
C ILE A 57 -13.59 11.22 -5.38
N ARG A 58 -14.50 11.11 -4.42
CA ARG A 58 -14.35 11.72 -3.09
C ARG A 58 -14.94 10.81 -2.00
N PRO A 59 -14.14 10.42 -0.98
CA PRO A 59 -12.77 10.88 -0.71
C PRO A 59 -11.73 10.29 -1.67
N CYS A 60 -10.68 11.07 -1.99
CA CYS A 60 -9.49 10.58 -2.69
C CYS A 60 -8.24 11.02 -1.92
N ILE A 61 -7.75 10.15 -1.05
CA ILE A 61 -6.68 10.43 -0.09
C ILE A 61 -5.41 9.71 -0.54
N LEU A 62 -4.30 10.44 -0.59
CA LEU A 62 -3.02 9.92 -1.03
C LEU A 62 -1.97 10.32 0.01
N LEU A 63 -1.32 9.33 0.60
CA LEU A 63 -0.24 9.51 1.56
C LEU A 63 1.12 9.38 0.86
N THR A 64 2.16 9.78 1.57
CA THR A 64 3.56 9.54 1.22
C THR A 64 4.04 8.30 1.97
N GLY A 65 4.77 7.41 1.31
CA GLY A 65 5.51 6.32 1.94
C GLY A 65 7.00 6.64 2.00
N ASN A 66 7.80 5.69 2.47
CA ASN A 66 9.24 5.85 2.58
C ASN A 66 9.90 6.09 1.21
N HIS A 67 9.36 5.58 0.11
CA HIS A 67 9.92 5.82 -1.22
C HIS A 67 9.73 7.26 -1.69
N GLU A 68 8.56 7.87 -1.47
CA GLU A 68 8.38 9.30 -1.73
C GLU A 68 9.27 10.16 -0.82
N GLU A 69 9.34 9.84 0.47
CA GLU A 69 10.18 10.57 1.43
C GLU A 69 11.67 10.45 1.09
N GLY A 70 12.13 9.28 0.66
CA GLY A 70 13.50 9.06 0.18
C GLY A 70 13.80 9.80 -1.12
N LEU A 71 12.88 9.77 -2.09
CA LEU A 71 12.96 10.53 -3.35
C LEU A 71 13.07 12.04 -3.10
N LEU A 72 12.36 12.54 -2.09
CA LEU A 72 12.36 13.93 -1.65
C LEU A 72 13.53 14.28 -0.73
N LYS A 73 14.36 13.30 -0.36
CA LYS A 73 15.50 13.42 0.58
C LYS A 73 15.11 13.85 1.99
N ARG A 74 13.89 13.51 2.42
CA ARG A 74 13.41 13.69 3.79
C ARG A 74 13.78 12.50 4.68
N LEU A 75 13.89 11.32 4.07
CA LEU A 75 14.50 10.15 4.68
C LEU A 75 15.94 9.99 4.13
N PRO A 76 16.95 9.77 4.99
CA PRO A 76 18.34 9.73 4.56
C PRO A 76 18.62 8.48 3.73
N SER A 77 19.55 8.59 2.79
CA SER A 77 19.77 7.53 1.80
C SER A 77 20.28 6.23 2.43
N ASP A 78 21.04 6.30 3.52
CA ASP A 78 21.63 5.17 4.24
C ASP A 78 20.60 4.32 5.01
N TRP A 79 19.41 4.85 5.26
CA TRP A 79 18.27 4.08 5.75
C TRP A 79 17.83 3.00 4.75
N PHE A 80 18.06 3.21 3.45
CA PHE A 80 17.62 2.31 2.40
C PHE A 80 18.70 1.28 2.04
N GLY A 81 18.27 0.03 1.83
CA GLY A 81 19.09 -0.99 1.18
C GLY A 81 19.49 -0.60 -0.25
N GLU A 82 20.54 -1.23 -0.78
CA GLU A 82 21.12 -0.92 -2.11
C GLU A 82 20.08 -0.90 -3.23
N ASN A 83 19.20 -1.89 -3.26
CA ASN A 83 18.16 -1.98 -4.30
C ASN A 83 17.21 -0.78 -4.27
N ALA A 84 16.75 -0.38 -3.08
CA ALA A 84 15.87 0.78 -2.92
C ALA A 84 16.59 2.09 -3.28
N ARG A 85 17.85 2.27 -2.86
CA ARG A 85 18.66 3.45 -3.23
C ARG A 85 18.81 3.58 -4.75
N ARG A 86 19.21 2.49 -5.42
CA ARG A 86 19.37 2.44 -6.88
C ARG A 86 18.04 2.73 -7.59
N SER A 87 16.95 2.15 -7.09
CA SER A 87 15.62 2.40 -7.62
C SER A 87 15.22 3.88 -7.51
N LEU A 88 15.33 4.48 -6.32
CA LEU A 88 15.00 5.89 -6.10
C LEU A 88 15.83 6.84 -6.98
N LYS A 89 17.12 6.52 -7.21
CA LYS A 89 17.98 7.26 -8.14
C LYS A 89 17.43 7.23 -9.58
N LYS A 90 16.92 6.09 -10.03
CA LYS A 90 16.29 5.95 -11.36
C LYS A 90 14.93 6.64 -11.41
N THR A 91 14.08 6.44 -10.39
CA THR A 91 12.78 7.11 -10.26
C THR A 91 12.93 8.63 -10.35
N ALA A 92 13.95 9.21 -9.71
CA ALA A 92 14.20 10.65 -9.76
C ALA A 92 14.43 11.20 -11.17
N GLN A 93 14.91 10.37 -12.12
CA GLN A 93 15.12 10.74 -13.52
C GLN A 93 13.84 10.61 -14.37
N LEU A 94 12.86 9.84 -13.90
CA LEU A 94 11.65 9.48 -14.64
C LEU A 94 10.43 10.35 -14.28
N ILE A 95 10.54 11.22 -13.27
CA ILE A 95 9.44 12.07 -12.81
C ILE A 95 9.66 13.53 -13.20
N SER A 96 8.56 14.22 -13.50
CA SER A 96 8.58 15.66 -13.77
C SER A 96 8.73 16.46 -12.48
N TRP A 97 9.19 17.71 -12.60
CA TRP A 97 9.22 18.65 -11.47
C TRP A 97 7.82 18.91 -10.88
N LYS A 98 6.77 18.87 -11.72
CA LYS A 98 5.37 19.02 -11.30
C LYS A 98 4.92 17.86 -10.42
N SER A 99 5.31 16.64 -10.79
CA SER A 99 5.04 15.44 -9.99
C SER A 99 5.83 15.44 -8.70
N ARG A 100 7.11 15.84 -8.74
CA ARG A 100 7.94 16.01 -7.53
C ARG A 100 7.32 17.03 -6.57
N PHE A 101 6.85 18.17 -7.07
CA PHE A 101 6.16 19.18 -6.25
C PHE A 101 4.84 18.65 -5.66
N PHE A 102 4.06 17.89 -6.45
CA PHE A 102 2.85 17.24 -5.97
C PHE A 102 3.14 16.26 -4.83
N LEU A 103 4.13 15.39 -4.99
CA LEU A 103 4.55 14.43 -3.95
C LEU A 103 5.02 15.16 -2.69
N ALA A 104 5.73 16.28 -2.83
CA ALA A 104 6.18 17.08 -1.69
C ALA A 104 5.02 17.64 -0.84
N GLY A 105 3.81 17.77 -1.40
CA GLY A 105 2.62 18.20 -0.69
C GLY A 105 1.84 17.08 0.02
N LEU A 106 2.22 15.81 -0.18
CA LEU A 106 1.58 14.68 0.50
C LEU A 106 2.04 14.60 1.96
N ARG A 107 1.19 14.01 2.81
CA ARG A 107 1.43 13.85 4.24
C ARG A 107 1.62 12.36 4.57
N PRO A 108 2.48 12.02 5.54
CA PRO A 108 2.72 10.63 5.95
C PRO A 108 1.63 10.08 6.87
N LEU A 109 0.75 10.95 7.34
CA LEU A 109 -0.31 10.64 8.28
C LEU A 109 -1.55 11.44 7.92
N TYR A 110 -2.72 10.82 8.01
CA TYR A 110 -4.00 11.47 7.77
C TYR A 110 -5.07 10.96 8.73
N PHE A 111 -5.71 11.88 9.47
CA PHE A 111 -6.86 11.58 10.31
C PHE A 111 -8.13 11.61 9.45
N LEU A 112 -8.68 10.43 9.14
CA LEU A 112 -9.90 10.33 8.35
C LEU A 112 -11.15 10.64 9.18
N SER A 113 -11.11 10.32 10.47
CA SER A 113 -12.09 10.70 11.47
C SER A 113 -11.41 10.72 12.85
N GLU A 114 -12.16 11.08 13.90
CA GLU A 114 -11.69 10.95 15.30
C GLU A 114 -11.34 9.50 15.71
N LYS A 115 -11.77 8.50 14.91
CA LYS A 115 -11.58 7.07 15.20
C LYS A 115 -10.80 6.32 14.13
N THR A 116 -10.39 6.99 13.04
CA THR A 116 -9.72 6.34 11.91
C THR A 116 -8.47 7.08 11.47
N LEU A 117 -7.34 6.37 11.51
CA LEU A 117 -6.02 6.87 11.12
C LEU A 117 -5.57 6.19 9.82
N LEU A 118 -4.85 6.93 8.98
CA LEU A 118 -4.16 6.41 7.80
C LEU A 118 -2.67 6.74 7.94
N VAL A 119 -1.81 5.75 7.71
CA VAL A 119 -0.35 5.85 7.70
C VAL A 119 0.23 4.91 6.64
N HIS A 120 1.52 5.05 6.32
CA HIS A 120 2.24 4.09 5.49
C HIS A 120 2.84 2.96 6.34
N GLY A 121 3.66 3.32 7.33
CA GLY A 121 4.31 2.40 8.27
C GLY A 121 3.40 2.00 9.41
N SER A 122 3.46 2.75 10.52
CA SER A 122 2.65 2.46 11.72
C SER A 122 2.11 3.73 12.40
N PRO A 123 1.17 3.60 13.36
CA PRO A 123 0.72 4.73 14.17
C PRO A 123 1.83 5.45 14.94
N LEU A 124 2.88 4.72 15.36
CA LEU A 124 4.03 5.29 16.09
C LEU A 124 5.06 5.92 15.14
N GLU A 125 5.34 5.26 14.03
CA GLU A 125 6.31 5.67 13.01
C GLU A 125 5.63 5.64 11.63
N PRO A 126 4.92 6.71 11.23
CA PRO A 126 4.02 6.73 10.08
C PRO A 126 4.62 6.38 8.72
N VAL A 127 5.94 6.38 8.60
CA VAL A 127 6.66 6.17 7.34
C VAL A 127 7.52 4.91 7.33
N THR A 128 8.10 4.51 8.46
CA THR A 128 9.30 3.64 8.47
C THR A 128 9.16 2.33 9.23
N GLU A 129 8.19 2.21 10.15
CA GLU A 129 8.02 0.96 10.91
C GLU A 129 7.25 -0.08 10.10
N TYR A 130 7.80 -1.30 10.07
CA TYR A 130 7.14 -2.46 9.50
C TYR A 130 6.37 -3.21 10.59
N LEU A 131 5.10 -3.53 10.32
CA LEU A 131 4.24 -4.29 11.24
C LEU A 131 4.13 -5.73 10.77
N HIS A 132 4.86 -6.66 11.41
CA HIS A 132 4.93 -8.08 11.01
C HIS A 132 4.15 -9.03 11.94
N GLY A 133 3.30 -8.48 12.81
CA GLY A 133 2.50 -9.26 13.74
C GLY A 133 3.22 -9.65 15.04
N GLY A 134 4.46 -9.20 15.24
CA GLY A 134 5.25 -9.44 16.45
C GLY A 134 4.93 -8.45 17.58
N GLN A 135 5.87 -8.34 18.53
CA GLN A 135 5.73 -7.45 19.69
C GLN A 135 5.67 -5.98 19.28
N GLU A 136 6.43 -5.57 18.25
CA GLU A 136 6.38 -4.23 17.67
C GLU A 136 4.97 -3.87 17.20
N THR A 137 4.30 -4.83 16.56
CA THR A 137 2.93 -4.65 16.07
C THR A 137 1.94 -4.54 17.21
N ALA A 138 2.08 -5.38 18.24
CA ALA A 138 1.24 -5.30 19.44
C ALA A 138 1.40 -3.96 20.18
N VAL A 139 2.62 -3.41 20.25
CA VAL A 139 2.88 -2.09 20.86
C VAL A 139 2.21 -0.97 20.07
N SER A 140 2.42 -0.93 18.75
CA SER A 140 1.80 0.06 17.86
C SER A 140 0.27 0.02 17.92
N LEU A 141 -0.33 -1.17 17.98
CA LEU A 141 -1.77 -1.33 18.11
C LEU A 141 -2.31 -0.92 19.48
N ARG A 142 -1.60 -1.22 20.57
CA ARG A 142 -1.98 -0.76 21.92
C ARG A 142 -1.90 0.76 22.03
N TYR A 143 -0.87 1.37 21.45
CA TYR A 143 -0.76 2.83 21.37
C TYR A 143 -1.96 3.44 20.65
N LEU A 144 -2.27 2.96 19.43
CA LEU A 144 -3.44 3.41 18.66
C LEU A 144 -4.74 3.33 19.47
N CYS A 145 -4.95 2.21 20.18
CA CYS A 145 -6.13 2.00 21.02
C CYS A 145 -6.17 2.94 22.23
N ALA A 146 -5.03 3.20 22.87
CA ALA A 146 -4.92 4.10 24.02
C ALA A 146 -5.22 5.56 23.66
N GLU A 147 -4.82 5.98 22.45
CA GLU A 147 -5.16 7.29 21.86
C GLU A 147 -6.63 7.39 21.42
N GLY A 148 -7.41 6.32 21.62
CA GLY A 148 -8.85 6.31 21.38
C GLY A 148 -9.27 6.08 19.92
N PHE A 149 -8.33 5.75 19.03
CA PHE A 149 -8.62 5.28 17.68
C PHE A 149 -9.13 3.83 17.70
N LYS A 150 -9.94 3.47 16.70
CA LYS A 150 -10.48 2.12 16.52
C LYS A 150 -9.96 1.43 15.27
N LEU A 151 -9.52 2.21 14.30
CA LEU A 151 -9.13 1.70 12.99
C LEU A 151 -7.92 2.48 12.50
N CYS A 152 -6.92 1.75 12.03
CA CYS A 152 -5.81 2.31 11.29
C CYS A 152 -5.58 1.50 10.01
N PHE A 153 -5.30 2.18 8.91
CA PHE A 153 -4.80 1.53 7.71
C PHE A 153 -3.30 1.81 7.56
N CYS A 154 -2.54 0.77 7.22
CA CYS A 154 -1.10 0.84 6.93
C CYS A 154 -0.76 0.06 5.65
N GLY A 155 0.48 0.19 5.18
CA GLY A 155 1.05 -0.55 4.05
C GLY A 155 2.44 -1.09 4.41
N HIS A 156 3.43 -0.86 3.54
CA HIS A 156 4.85 -1.00 3.79
C HIS A 156 5.40 -2.43 3.90
N THR A 157 4.70 -3.37 4.53
CA THR A 157 5.12 -4.78 4.58
C THR A 157 4.80 -5.55 3.31
N HIS A 158 3.91 -4.99 2.48
CA HIS A 158 3.40 -5.56 1.23
C HIS A 158 2.59 -6.85 1.40
N GLN A 159 2.18 -7.14 2.63
CA GLN A 159 1.44 -8.34 2.98
C GLN A 159 0.09 -7.96 3.60
N ALA A 160 -0.99 -8.50 3.03
CA ALA A 160 -2.31 -8.31 3.57
C ALA A 160 -2.40 -8.88 4.99
N ALA A 161 -2.90 -8.08 5.94
CA ALA A 161 -2.99 -8.46 7.33
C ALA A 161 -4.04 -7.63 8.08
N VAL A 162 -4.58 -8.21 9.15
CA VAL A 162 -5.40 -7.54 10.16
C VAL A 162 -4.81 -7.85 11.52
N TYR A 163 -4.27 -6.83 12.19
CA TYR A 163 -3.83 -6.90 13.58
C TYR A 163 -4.91 -6.30 14.44
N TYR A 164 -5.36 -7.00 15.48
CA TYR A 164 -6.49 -6.54 16.26
C TYR A 164 -6.34 -6.81 17.76
N ILE A 165 -6.99 -5.95 18.54
CA ILE A 165 -7.25 -6.15 19.96
C ILE A 165 -8.74 -6.37 20.13
N ASP A 166 -9.10 -7.43 20.85
CA ASP A 166 -10.47 -7.75 21.22
C ASP A 166 -10.49 -8.22 22.68
N ARG A 167 -11.22 -7.50 23.54
CA ARG A 167 -11.32 -7.79 24.98
C ARG A 167 -9.95 -7.90 25.67
N GLY A 168 -9.00 -7.07 25.22
CA GLY A 168 -7.64 -7.00 25.76
C GLY A 168 -6.64 -8.01 25.18
N CYS A 169 -7.10 -8.96 24.35
CA CYS A 169 -6.26 -9.95 23.69
C CYS A 169 -5.79 -9.43 22.32
N TYR A 170 -4.50 -9.57 22.05
CA TYR A 170 -3.90 -9.27 20.74
C TYR A 170 -3.89 -10.51 19.87
N ASP A 171 -4.22 -10.36 18.58
CA ASP A 171 -4.09 -11.41 17.58
C ASP A 171 -3.91 -10.84 16.16
N ALA A 172 -3.54 -11.71 15.22
CA ALA A 172 -3.30 -11.37 13.82
C ALA A 172 -4.03 -12.33 12.88
N LEU A 173 -4.63 -11.79 11.83
CA LEU A 173 -5.23 -12.53 10.73
C LEU A 173 -4.52 -12.16 9.43
N TYR A 174 -4.11 -13.16 8.65
CA TYR A 174 -3.58 -12.98 7.30
C TYR A 174 -4.64 -13.44 6.29
N PRO A 175 -5.42 -12.51 5.74
CA PRO A 175 -6.57 -12.87 4.91
C PRO A 175 -6.15 -13.42 3.54
N GLU A 176 -6.96 -14.34 3.03
CA GLU A 176 -6.92 -14.79 1.64
C GLU A 176 -7.66 -13.82 0.71
N PRO A 177 -7.36 -13.82 -0.60
CA PRO A 177 -8.17 -13.10 -1.58
C PRO A 177 -9.66 -13.48 -1.47
N GLU A 178 -10.52 -12.48 -1.66
CA GLU A 178 -11.98 -12.53 -1.47
C GLU A 178 -12.45 -12.70 -0.01
N GLN A 179 -11.54 -12.86 0.95
CA GLN A 179 -11.93 -12.96 2.34
C GLN A 179 -12.47 -11.62 2.85
N THR A 180 -13.65 -11.67 3.47
CA THR A 180 -14.28 -10.51 4.13
C THR A 180 -14.16 -10.62 5.63
N VAL A 181 -13.71 -9.53 6.26
CA VAL A 181 -13.52 -9.40 7.70
C VAL A 181 -14.44 -8.30 8.24
N THR A 182 -15.15 -8.60 9.31
CA THR A 182 -15.96 -7.61 10.03
C THR A 182 -15.09 -6.75 10.94
N LEU A 183 -15.31 -5.45 10.96
CA LEU A 183 -14.60 -4.48 11.80
C LEU A 183 -15.36 -4.25 13.11
N ASP A 184 -15.48 -5.32 13.89
CA ASP A 184 -16.20 -5.38 15.17
C ASP A 184 -15.29 -5.44 16.40
N LYS A 185 -13.97 -5.54 16.21
CA LYS A 185 -12.97 -5.55 17.28
C LYS A 185 -12.84 -4.18 17.93
N ASP A 186 -12.22 -4.15 19.13
CA ASP A 186 -12.03 -2.92 19.89
C ASP A 186 -11.13 -1.94 19.13
N CYS A 187 -10.04 -2.45 18.55
CA CYS A 187 -9.11 -1.70 17.72
C CYS A 187 -8.43 -2.59 16.68
N CYS A 188 -8.28 -2.10 15.44
CA CYS A 188 -7.60 -2.80 14.35
C CYS A 188 -6.57 -1.93 13.63
N ILE A 189 -5.46 -2.54 13.21
CA ILE A 189 -4.59 -2.07 12.13
C ILE A 189 -4.78 -3.01 10.94
N ILE A 190 -4.96 -2.44 9.76
CA ILE A 190 -5.25 -3.16 8.52
C ILE A 190 -4.22 -2.81 7.46
N ASN A 191 -3.62 -3.85 6.88
CA ASN A 191 -2.77 -3.74 5.71
C ASN A 191 -3.47 -4.37 4.49
N PRO A 192 -3.71 -3.62 3.39
CA PRO A 192 -4.39 -4.16 2.20
C PRO A 192 -3.49 -5.06 1.34
N GLY A 193 -2.20 -5.19 1.67
CA GLY A 193 -1.17 -5.76 0.81
C GLY A 193 -0.62 -4.72 -0.17
N SER A 194 0.18 -5.20 -1.13
CA SER A 194 0.80 -4.34 -2.14
C SER A 194 0.15 -4.52 -3.51
N VAL A 195 -0.10 -3.39 -4.17
CA VAL A 195 -0.56 -3.37 -5.56
C VAL A 195 0.56 -3.80 -6.51
N GLY A 196 1.74 -3.19 -6.40
CA GLY A 196 2.76 -3.28 -7.44
C GLY A 196 4.01 -4.09 -7.10
N PHE A 197 4.18 -4.49 -5.84
CA PHE A 197 5.32 -5.25 -5.35
C PHE A 197 4.96 -6.22 -4.21
N PRO A 198 3.98 -7.12 -4.40
CA PRO A 198 3.58 -8.08 -3.36
C PRO A 198 4.75 -8.91 -2.86
N ARG A 199 4.79 -9.11 -1.54
CA ARG A 199 5.73 -10.04 -0.90
C ARG A 199 4.96 -11.23 -0.36
N VAL A 200 5.44 -12.43 -0.65
CA VAL A 200 4.98 -13.65 0.02
C VAL A 200 6.01 -14.00 1.07
N LEU A 201 5.64 -13.90 2.34
CA LEU A 201 6.42 -14.50 3.42
C LEU A 201 6.07 -16.00 3.51
N ASP A 202 7.08 -16.82 3.81
CA ASP A 202 7.00 -18.30 3.83
C ASP A 202 5.91 -18.89 4.75
N ALA A 203 5.31 -18.07 5.63
CA ALA A 203 4.26 -18.47 6.56
C ALA A 203 2.93 -18.86 5.89
N VAL A 204 2.73 -18.56 4.60
CA VAL A 204 1.51 -18.94 3.86
C VAL A 204 1.87 -19.98 2.79
N ALA A 205 1.82 -21.26 3.17
CA ALA A 205 2.05 -22.38 2.28
C ALA A 205 1.07 -22.31 1.08
N GLY A 206 1.61 -22.13 -0.13
CA GLY A 206 0.85 -22.07 -1.39
C GLY A 206 1.14 -20.82 -2.24
N ARG A 207 1.36 -19.65 -1.63
CA ARG A 207 1.51 -18.39 -2.39
C ARG A 207 2.87 -18.24 -3.09
N ALA A 208 3.90 -18.96 -2.64
CA ALA A 208 5.20 -18.98 -3.32
C ALA A 208 5.10 -19.57 -4.75
N ALA A 209 4.16 -20.50 -4.97
CA ALA A 209 3.90 -21.06 -6.28
C ALA A 209 3.15 -20.07 -7.20
N GLU A 210 2.33 -19.17 -6.66
CA GLU A 210 1.65 -18.14 -7.44
C GLU A 210 2.60 -17.06 -7.95
N LEU A 211 3.58 -16.65 -7.14
CA LEU A 211 4.65 -15.75 -7.61
C LEU A 211 5.65 -16.45 -8.55
N ALA A 212 5.61 -17.77 -8.64
CA ALA A 212 6.45 -18.52 -9.57
C ALA A 212 5.92 -18.45 -11.02
N ASP A 213 4.64 -18.13 -11.22
CA ASP A 213 4.10 -17.81 -12.53
C ASP A 213 4.61 -16.42 -12.97
N LYS A 214 5.61 -16.42 -13.84
CA LYS A 214 6.23 -15.20 -14.38
C LYS A 214 5.39 -14.50 -15.46
N THR A 215 4.17 -14.97 -15.71
CA THR A 215 3.27 -14.38 -16.71
C THR A 215 2.16 -13.55 -16.07
N HIS A 216 1.63 -14.00 -14.92
CA HIS A 216 0.56 -13.32 -14.22
C HIS A 216 0.94 -13.08 -12.77
N PHE A 217 0.95 -11.83 -12.35
CA PHE A 217 1.31 -11.46 -10.99
C PHE A 217 0.09 -10.90 -10.25
N PRO A 218 -0.09 -11.20 -8.96
CA PRO A 218 -1.20 -10.67 -8.19
C PRO A 218 -0.96 -9.20 -7.81
N ALA A 219 -2.00 -8.38 -7.88
CA ALA A 219 -2.05 -7.04 -7.30
C ALA A 219 -3.08 -7.03 -6.17
N TYR A 220 -2.63 -6.79 -4.94
CA TYR A 220 -3.48 -6.84 -3.75
C TYR A 220 -3.99 -5.45 -3.38
N PHE A 221 -5.25 -5.42 -2.93
CA PHE A 221 -5.89 -4.24 -2.40
C PHE A 221 -7.06 -4.65 -1.50
N ALA A 222 -7.73 -3.67 -0.88
CA ALA A 222 -8.93 -3.94 -0.09
C ALA A 222 -10.10 -3.04 -0.49
N LEU A 223 -11.31 -3.57 -0.31
CA LEU A 223 -12.57 -2.84 -0.40
C LEU A 223 -13.12 -2.64 1.01
N TRP A 224 -13.15 -1.40 1.47
CA TRP A 224 -13.70 -1.04 2.76
C TRP A 224 -15.14 -0.54 2.61
N ASP A 225 -16.09 -1.32 3.13
CA ASP A 225 -17.48 -0.89 3.24
C ASP A 225 -17.72 -0.26 4.62
N THR A 226 -17.75 1.07 4.63
CA THR A 226 -17.98 1.89 5.83
C THR A 226 -19.37 1.70 6.43
N THR A 227 -20.37 1.32 5.62
CA THR A 227 -21.75 1.15 6.07
C THR A 227 -21.94 -0.23 6.67
N ALA A 228 -21.46 -1.27 6.00
CA ALA A 228 -21.48 -2.64 6.50
C ALA A 228 -20.43 -2.88 7.61
N ARG A 229 -19.47 -1.96 7.78
CA ARG A 229 -18.31 -2.10 8.69
C ARG A 229 -17.51 -3.37 8.38
N THR A 230 -17.26 -3.62 7.11
CA THR A 230 -16.49 -4.77 6.64
C THR A 230 -15.34 -4.32 5.76
N ILE A 231 -14.32 -5.17 5.67
CA ILE A 231 -13.27 -5.06 4.69
C ILE A 231 -13.16 -6.37 3.91
N THR A 232 -13.11 -6.28 2.58
CA THR A 232 -12.88 -7.42 1.71
C THR A 232 -11.50 -7.29 1.08
N PHE A 233 -10.64 -8.28 1.29
CA PHE A 233 -9.33 -8.34 0.68
C PHE A 233 -9.45 -8.89 -0.73
N LYS A 234 -8.79 -8.27 -1.69
CA LYS A 234 -8.91 -8.58 -3.12
C LYS A 234 -7.54 -8.79 -3.72
N ALA A 235 -7.47 -9.70 -4.69
CA ALA A 235 -6.32 -9.87 -5.55
C ALA A 235 -6.80 -9.91 -7.00
N VAL A 236 -6.08 -9.21 -7.88
CA VAL A 236 -6.31 -9.27 -9.32
C VAL A 236 -5.02 -9.63 -10.01
N TYR A 237 -5.07 -10.55 -10.95
CA TYR A 237 -3.90 -11.01 -11.67
C TYR A 237 -3.74 -10.21 -12.96
N TYR A 238 -2.56 -9.65 -13.17
CA TYR A 238 -2.23 -8.84 -14.34
C TYR A 238 -1.06 -9.45 -15.11
N ASP A 239 -1.01 -9.20 -16.42
CA ASP A 239 0.12 -9.60 -17.25
C ASP A 239 1.36 -8.76 -16.89
N VAL A 240 2.39 -9.40 -16.32
CA VAL A 240 3.59 -8.73 -15.84
C VAL A 240 4.63 -8.48 -16.95
N ARG A 241 4.47 -9.10 -18.12
CA ARG A 241 5.44 -9.00 -19.23
C ARG A 241 5.68 -7.55 -19.67
N PRO A 242 4.65 -6.69 -19.88
CA PRO A 242 4.86 -5.29 -20.22
C PRO A 242 5.63 -4.51 -19.14
N THR A 243 5.35 -4.76 -17.87
CA THR A 243 6.10 -4.16 -16.75
C THR A 243 7.57 -4.55 -16.82
N ASN A 244 7.87 -5.84 -17.03
CA ASN A 244 9.24 -6.36 -17.10
C ASN A 244 10.03 -5.83 -18.31
N GLU A 245 9.39 -5.71 -19.47
CA GLU A 245 9.97 -5.10 -20.66
C GLU A 245 10.38 -3.64 -20.37
N LYS A 246 9.49 -2.86 -19.76
CA LYS A 246 9.78 -1.47 -19.39
C LYS A 246 10.86 -1.35 -18.33
N ILE A 247 10.90 -2.25 -17.34
CA ILE A 247 11.98 -2.30 -16.34
C ILE A 247 13.33 -2.52 -17.04
N SER A 248 13.39 -3.48 -17.97
CA SER A 248 14.60 -3.76 -18.74
C SER A 248 15.05 -2.54 -19.55
N GLN A 249 14.12 -1.88 -20.24
CA GLN A 249 14.40 -0.71 -21.08
C GLN A 249 14.78 0.55 -20.30
N ARG A 250 14.11 0.84 -19.18
CA ARG A 250 14.23 2.12 -18.46
C ARG A 250 15.16 2.07 -17.26
N LEU A 251 15.20 0.94 -16.57
CA LEU A 251 15.96 0.77 -15.32
C LEU A 251 17.28 0.02 -15.56
N GLY A 252 17.38 -0.76 -16.63
CA GLY A 252 18.58 -1.52 -17.00
C GLY A 252 18.84 -2.71 -16.08
N THR A 253 17.79 -3.23 -15.45
CA THR A 253 17.83 -4.40 -14.56
C THR A 253 16.86 -5.46 -15.06
N ALA A 254 17.14 -6.74 -14.82
CA ALA A 254 16.18 -7.82 -15.02
C ALA A 254 15.38 -8.01 -13.72
N LEU A 255 14.14 -7.51 -13.74
CA LEU A 255 13.00 -7.81 -12.85
C LEU A 255 12.90 -7.24 -11.41
N LEU A 256 11.62 -7.02 -11.06
CA LEU A 256 10.98 -7.00 -9.74
C LEU A 256 11.05 -8.40 -9.11
#